data_AF-A0A134BGH3-F1
#
_entry.id   AF-A0A134BGH3-F1
#
_cell.length_a   1.000
_cell.length_b   1.000
_cell.length_c   1.000
_cell.angle_alpha   90.00
_cell.angle_beta   90.00
_cell.angle_gamma   90.00
#
_symmetry.space_group_name_H-M   'P 1'
#
loop_
_entity.id
_entity.type
_entity.pdbx_description
1 polymer ?
#
loop_
_entity_poly.entity_id
_entity_poly.type
_entity_poly.pdbx_seq_one_letter_code
_entity_poly.pdbx_strand_id
1 'polypeptide(L)'
;MTSDDPKKLVQLVTKLKEQVEREVNDRLPRKVGIIAVQHFKQNFRDSGFLDGGLRPWKKSQRELRGGMGASARYKTLTSARNHLMSSTQAHIGQGEVSIENPVPYAVIHNEGGTIVSNPTITPKMRKYAWAMVYKLSGRKRGSTGKRGKRTGGSKEAIPEEAKKWMALALTKKTKIKIRAKMPKRQFIGESRELMQKVSKEVNDSIQRIKDGISTL
;
A
#
# COMPACT_ATOMS: atom_id res chain seq x y z
N MET A 1 -29.31 43.49 29.57
CA MET A 1 -28.62 42.84 30.70
C MET A 1 -27.18 43.29 30.64
N THR A 2 -26.82 44.23 31.51
CA THR A 2 -25.58 45.02 31.46
C THR A 2 -24.36 44.17 31.82
N SER A 3 -23.34 44.22 30.95
CA SER A 3 -22.12 43.40 31.01
C SER A 3 -21.01 44.03 31.86
N ASP A 4 -21.33 44.63 33.00
CA ASP A 4 -20.42 45.55 33.70
C ASP A 4 -19.76 44.94 34.95
N ASP A 5 -19.37 43.66 34.90
CA ASP A 5 -18.46 43.10 35.91
C ASP A 5 -17.15 42.65 35.23
N PRO A 6 -16.09 43.49 35.28
CA PRO A 6 -14.80 43.20 34.65
C PRO A 6 -14.25 41.82 35.03
N LYS A 7 -14.52 41.37 36.26
CA LYS A 7 -14.07 40.06 36.75
C LYS A 7 -14.74 38.90 36.00
N LYS A 8 -16.03 39.00 35.70
CA LYS A 8 -16.76 37.97 34.93
C LYS A 8 -16.26 37.90 33.49
N LEU A 9 -15.97 39.06 32.89
CA LEU A 9 -15.41 39.17 31.55
C LEU A 9 -14.03 38.51 31.47
N VAL A 10 -13.16 38.78 32.44
CA VAL A 10 -11.84 38.12 32.55
C VAL A 10 -11.98 36.60 32.69
N GLN A 11 -12.88 36.12 33.56
CA GLN A 11 -13.12 34.67 33.74
C GLN A 11 -13.63 33.99 32.46
N LEU A 12 -14.47 34.67 31.69
CA LEU A 12 -14.98 34.15 30.42
C LEU A 12 -13.88 34.05 29.37
N VAL A 13 -13.04 35.08 29.25
CA VAL A 13 -11.88 35.08 28.33
C VAL A 13 -10.88 33.99 28.70
N THR A 14 -10.58 33.78 29.99
CA THR A 14 -9.65 32.71 30.42
C THR A 14 -10.21 31.32 30.12
N LYS A 15 -11.51 31.09 30.38
CA LYS A 15 -12.16 29.81 30.05
C LYS A 15 -12.16 29.55 28.56
N LEU A 16 -12.43 30.58 27.75
CA LEU A 16 -12.43 30.46 26.30
C LEU A 16 -11.03 30.12 25.78
N LYS A 17 -10.00 30.82 26.28
CA LYS A 17 -8.61 30.52 25.95
C LYS A 17 -8.30 29.03 26.22
N GLU A 18 -8.63 28.52 27.41
CA GLU A 18 -8.40 27.12 27.75
C GLU A 18 -9.16 26.15 26.82
N GLN A 19 -10.41 26.47 26.47
CA GLN A 19 -11.20 25.64 25.56
C GLN A 19 -10.58 25.59 24.16
N VAL A 20 -10.16 26.73 23.62
CA VAL A 20 -9.48 26.82 22.33
C VAL A 20 -8.17 26.05 22.36
N GLU A 21 -7.34 26.25 23.40
CA GLU A 21 -6.07 25.54 23.56
C GLU A 21 -6.27 24.02 23.63
N ARG A 22 -7.26 23.54 24.40
CA ARG A 22 -7.59 22.10 24.45
C ARG A 22 -8.08 21.59 23.10
N GLU A 23 -8.89 22.37 22.39
CA GLU A 23 -9.41 21.91 21.11
C GLU A 23 -8.30 21.81 20.06
N VAL A 24 -7.46 22.84 19.94
CA VAL A 24 -6.36 22.92 18.97
C VAL A 24 -5.24 21.93 19.27
N ASN A 25 -4.87 21.72 20.53
CA ASN A 25 -3.70 20.91 20.88
C ASN A 25 -4.02 19.43 21.17
N ASP A 26 -5.28 19.10 21.44
CA ASP A 26 -5.68 17.77 21.89
C ASP A 26 -6.75 17.17 20.97
N ARG A 27 -7.95 17.74 20.97
CA ARG A 27 -9.13 17.08 20.41
C ARG A 27 -9.12 17.08 18.88
N LEU A 28 -8.85 18.22 18.26
CA LEU A 28 -8.92 18.39 16.82
C LEU A 28 -7.82 17.58 16.09
N PRO A 29 -6.53 17.65 16.48
CA PRO A 29 -5.50 16.83 15.84
C PRO A 29 -5.75 15.32 15.94
N ARG A 30 -6.26 14.82 17.08
CA ARG A 30 -6.63 13.39 17.22
C ARG A 30 -7.69 12.97 16.21
N LYS A 31 -8.76 13.75 16.08
CA LYS A 31 -9.83 13.46 15.12
C LYS A 31 -9.35 13.54 13.68
N VAL A 32 -8.58 14.58 13.34
CA VAL A 32 -7.99 14.76 12.01
C VAL A 32 -7.08 13.59 11.65
N GLY A 33 -6.24 13.13 12.58
CA GLY A 33 -5.39 11.95 12.39
C GLY A 33 -6.18 10.68 12.09
N ILE A 34 -7.26 10.43 12.82
CA ILE A 34 -8.15 9.29 12.56
C ILE A 34 -8.79 9.40 11.17
N ILE A 35 -9.33 10.57 10.83
CA ILE A 35 -9.94 10.84 9.51
C ILE A 35 -8.95 10.58 8.38
N ALA A 36 -7.72 11.08 8.51
CA ALA A 36 -6.68 10.93 7.50
C ALA A 36 -6.23 9.47 7.33
N VAL A 37 -5.97 8.76 8.43
CA VAL A 37 -5.62 7.33 8.38
C VAL A 37 -6.75 6.52 7.75
N GLN A 38 -8.00 6.80 8.13
CA GLN A 38 -9.16 6.12 7.55
C GLN A 38 -9.32 6.42 6.06
N HIS A 39 -9.12 7.68 5.64
CA HIS A 39 -9.13 8.09 4.24
C HIS A 39 -8.10 7.29 3.43
N PHE A 40 -6.85 7.25 3.86
CA PHE A 40 -5.81 6.51 3.12
C PHE A 40 -6.03 5.00 3.17
N LYS A 41 -6.54 4.44 4.28
CA LYS A 41 -6.93 3.02 4.32
C LYS A 41 -8.08 2.71 3.37
N GLN A 42 -9.00 3.65 3.16
CA GLN A 42 -10.10 3.48 2.22
C GLN A 42 -9.61 3.43 0.77
N ASN A 43 -8.60 4.22 0.40
CA ASN A 43 -7.95 4.16 -0.92
C ASN A 43 -7.49 2.73 -1.29
N PHE A 44 -6.99 1.94 -0.32
CA PHE A 44 -6.64 0.53 -0.55
C PHE A 44 -7.84 -0.36 -0.85
N ARG A 45 -8.98 -0.12 -0.19
CA ARG A 45 -10.22 -0.88 -0.41
C ARG A 45 -10.83 -0.54 -1.77
N ASP A 46 -10.70 0.72 -2.19
CA ASP A 46 -11.19 1.24 -3.45
C ASP A 46 -10.24 0.97 -4.62
N SER A 47 -9.05 0.40 -4.35
CA SER A 47 -7.99 0.14 -5.33
C SER A 47 -7.51 1.38 -6.08
N GLY A 48 -7.51 2.55 -5.44
CA GLY A 48 -7.17 3.80 -6.11
C GLY A 48 -6.96 4.95 -5.13
N PHE A 49 -6.36 6.02 -5.63
CA PHE A 49 -6.15 7.26 -4.88
C PHE A 49 -7.30 8.22 -5.11
N LEU A 50 -7.96 8.66 -4.05
CA LEU A 50 -9.05 9.62 -4.14
C LEU A 50 -8.49 11.05 -4.14
N ASP A 51 -8.53 11.72 -5.29
CA ASP A 51 -8.11 13.12 -5.44
C ASP A 51 -8.86 13.81 -6.59
N GLY A 52 -9.97 14.46 -6.24
CA GLY A 52 -10.92 15.02 -7.20
C GLY A 52 -11.62 13.94 -8.02
N GLY A 53 -11.83 12.76 -7.42
CA GLY A 53 -12.28 11.54 -8.07
C GLY A 53 -11.32 10.36 -7.85
N LEU A 54 -11.84 9.14 -8.01
CA LEU A 54 -11.06 7.93 -7.81
C LEU A 54 -10.10 7.72 -8.97
N ARG A 55 -8.79 7.79 -8.71
CA ARG A 55 -7.72 7.45 -9.64
C ARG A 55 -7.29 5.99 -9.41
N PRO A 56 -7.79 5.02 -10.20
CA PRO A 56 -7.53 3.61 -9.94
C PRO A 56 -6.05 3.26 -10.17
N TRP A 57 -5.50 2.41 -9.31
CA TRP A 57 -4.13 1.92 -9.46
C TRP A 57 -4.01 0.94 -10.62
N LYS A 58 -2.84 0.93 -11.26
CA LYS A 58 -2.52 -0.10 -12.25
C LYS A 58 -2.58 -1.49 -11.62
N LYS A 59 -3.46 -2.34 -12.15
CA LYS A 59 -3.67 -3.72 -11.73
C LYS A 59 -2.37 -4.51 -11.65
N SER A 60 -2.25 -5.32 -10.61
CA SER A 60 -1.10 -6.22 -10.43
C SER A 60 -1.12 -7.35 -11.45
N GLN A 61 0.05 -7.91 -11.78
CA GLN A 61 0.14 -9.08 -12.67
C GLN A 61 -0.63 -10.29 -12.11
N ARG A 62 -0.72 -10.41 -10.79
CA ARG A 62 -1.53 -11.44 -10.12
C ARG A 62 -3.01 -11.27 -10.43
N GLU A 63 -3.52 -10.05 -10.29
CA GLU A 63 -4.92 -9.72 -10.56
C GLU A 63 -5.26 -9.92 -12.05
N LEU A 64 -4.35 -9.56 -12.96
CA LEU A 64 -4.54 -9.73 -14.40
C LEU A 64 -4.51 -11.20 -14.85
N ARG A 65 -3.61 -12.01 -14.30
CA ARG A 65 -3.53 -13.46 -14.61
C ARG A 65 -4.73 -14.21 -14.07
N GLY A 66 -5.39 -13.68 -13.04
CA GLY A 66 -6.46 -14.37 -12.34
C GLY A 66 -5.99 -15.65 -11.67
N GLY A 67 -6.95 -16.45 -11.21
CA GLY A 67 -6.70 -17.72 -10.56
C GLY A 67 -7.88 -18.12 -9.68
N MET A 68 -7.99 -19.42 -9.39
CA MET A 68 -9.08 -19.95 -8.55
C MET A 68 -8.82 -19.79 -7.05
N GLY A 69 -7.57 -19.56 -6.63
CA GLY A 69 -7.21 -19.44 -5.22
C GLY A 69 -7.61 -18.09 -4.60
N ALA A 70 -7.81 -18.08 -3.29
CA ALA A 70 -8.18 -16.88 -2.52
C ALA A 70 -7.23 -15.69 -2.77
N SER A 71 -5.93 -15.96 -2.98
CA SER A 71 -4.92 -14.95 -3.25
C SER A 71 -5.11 -14.19 -4.57
N ALA A 72 -5.78 -14.81 -5.55
CA ALA A 72 -6.07 -14.19 -6.84
C ALA A 72 -7.20 -13.14 -6.73
N ARG A 73 -8.05 -13.23 -5.69
CA ARG A 73 -9.15 -12.28 -5.44
C ARG A 73 -8.68 -10.98 -4.78
N TYR A 74 -7.46 -10.94 -4.25
CA TYR A 74 -6.94 -9.72 -3.61
C TYR A 74 -6.63 -8.64 -4.64
N LYS A 75 -7.25 -7.48 -4.44
CA LYS A 75 -7.02 -6.23 -5.16
C LYS A 75 -5.56 -5.78 -5.09
N THR A 76 -5.19 -4.90 -6.00
CA THR A 76 -3.84 -4.33 -6.04
C THR A 76 -3.45 -3.65 -4.72
N LEU A 77 -2.20 -3.85 -4.28
CA LEU A 77 -1.66 -3.46 -2.96
C LEU A 77 -2.34 -4.09 -1.73
N THR A 78 -3.27 -5.03 -1.91
CA THR A 78 -3.87 -5.80 -0.81
C THR A 78 -3.38 -7.25 -0.79
N SER A 79 -3.47 -7.85 0.40
CA SER A 79 -3.10 -9.24 0.67
C SER A 79 -3.84 -9.75 1.90
N ALA A 80 -3.69 -11.03 2.25
CA ALA A 80 -4.28 -11.59 3.46
C ALA A 80 -3.91 -10.79 4.74
N ARG A 81 -2.68 -10.25 4.82
CA ARG A 81 -2.20 -9.49 5.99
C ARG A 81 -2.39 -7.98 5.87
N ASN A 82 -2.52 -7.45 4.64
CA ASN A 82 -2.64 -6.02 4.36
C ASN A 82 -1.58 -5.11 5.03
N HIS A 83 -0.34 -5.60 5.20
CA HIS A 83 0.71 -4.91 5.96
C HIS A 83 0.91 -3.44 5.56
N LEU A 84 1.01 -3.15 4.26
CA LEU A 84 1.19 -1.77 3.78
C LEU A 84 0.03 -0.85 4.20
N MET A 85 -1.21 -1.32 4.08
CA MET A 85 -2.40 -0.57 4.47
C MET A 85 -2.50 -0.41 5.99
N SER A 86 -2.19 -1.47 6.77
CA SER A 86 -2.29 -1.45 8.22
C SER A 86 -1.24 -0.55 8.88
N SER A 87 -0.06 -0.44 8.27
CA SER A 87 1.07 0.34 8.80
C SER A 87 0.97 1.85 8.57
N THR A 88 -0.06 2.34 7.88
CA THR A 88 -0.30 3.79 7.80
C THR A 88 -0.73 4.32 9.16
N GLN A 89 0.06 5.25 9.71
CA GLN A 89 -0.10 5.79 11.06
C GLN A 89 -0.10 7.31 11.07
N ALA A 90 -0.74 7.88 12.09
CA ALA A 90 -0.75 9.33 12.35
C ALA A 90 0.09 9.65 13.57
N HIS A 91 0.94 10.66 13.44
CA HIS A 91 1.65 11.31 14.53
C HIS A 91 0.98 12.64 14.80
N ILE A 92 0.57 12.84 16.05
CA ILE A 92 -0.17 14.00 16.48
C ILE A 92 0.80 14.97 17.14
N GLY A 93 0.95 16.16 16.56
CA GLY A 93 1.70 17.28 17.13
C GLY A 93 0.79 18.37 17.67
N GLN A 94 1.37 19.46 18.15
CA GLN A 94 0.61 20.63 18.59
C GLN A 94 0.08 21.39 17.37
N GLY A 95 -1.23 21.35 17.15
CA GLY A 95 -1.86 22.00 16.00
C GLY A 95 -1.54 21.35 14.65
N GLU A 96 -0.84 20.21 14.62
CA GLU A 96 -0.44 19.53 13.39
C GLU A 96 -0.67 18.02 13.46
N VAL A 97 -0.79 17.40 12.28
CA VAL A 97 -0.92 15.96 12.13
C VAL A 97 -0.04 15.50 10.98
N SER A 98 0.91 14.63 11.28
CA SER A 98 1.80 14.02 10.29
C SER A 98 1.35 12.59 10.01
N ILE A 99 1.14 12.24 8.74
CA ILE A 99 0.77 10.88 8.34
C ILE A 99 1.95 10.23 7.64
N GLU A 100 2.30 9.03 8.08
CA GLU A 100 3.42 8.29 7.49
C GLU A 100 3.11 6.81 7.33
N ASN A 101 3.97 6.15 6.55
CA ASN A 101 4.01 4.70 6.45
C ASN A 101 5.48 4.25 6.63
N PRO A 102 5.83 3.62 7.76
CA PRO A 102 7.22 3.31 8.10
C PRO A 102 7.78 2.12 7.31
N VAL A 103 6.99 1.51 6.42
CA VAL A 103 7.39 0.29 5.72
C VAL A 103 8.43 0.63 4.63
N PRO A 104 9.60 -0.05 4.58
CA PRO A 104 10.68 0.33 3.67
C PRO A 104 10.33 0.35 2.18
N TYR A 105 9.36 -0.49 1.77
CA TYR A 105 8.89 -0.57 0.39
C TYR A 105 7.69 0.33 0.09
N ALA A 106 7.24 1.15 1.05
CA ALA A 106 6.14 2.10 0.87
C ALA A 106 6.45 3.10 -0.25
N VAL A 107 7.65 3.70 -0.21
CA VAL A 107 8.10 4.74 -1.15
C VAL A 107 8.00 4.27 -2.60
N ILE A 108 8.58 3.11 -2.92
CA ILE A 108 8.59 2.57 -4.29
C ILE A 108 7.18 2.22 -4.80
N HIS A 109 6.23 1.94 -3.91
CA HIS A 109 4.83 1.78 -4.30
C HIS A 109 4.14 3.13 -4.50
N ASN A 110 4.36 4.09 -3.60
CA ASN A 110 3.70 5.40 -3.64
C ASN A 110 4.13 6.25 -4.84
N GLU A 111 5.43 6.29 -5.12
CA GLU A 111 6.04 7.11 -6.17
C GLU A 111 6.22 6.35 -7.48
N GLY A 112 6.28 5.01 -7.40
CA GLY A 112 6.76 4.19 -8.50
C GLY A 112 8.28 4.29 -8.66
N GLY A 113 8.82 3.66 -9.69
CA GLY A 113 10.25 3.75 -9.96
C GLY A 113 10.82 2.51 -10.62
N THR A 114 12.15 2.45 -10.71
CA THR A 114 12.86 1.30 -11.29
C THR A 114 13.67 0.62 -10.20
N ILE A 115 13.38 -0.66 -9.95
CA ILE A 115 14.15 -1.50 -9.05
C ILE A 115 15.20 -2.23 -9.87
N VAL A 116 16.46 -2.14 -9.45
CA VAL A 116 17.56 -2.93 -10.01
C VAL A 116 18.08 -3.86 -8.92
N SER A 117 17.97 -5.17 -9.15
CA SER A 117 18.57 -6.17 -8.26
C SER A 117 19.61 -7.00 -9.01
N ASN A 118 20.66 -7.41 -8.30
CA ASN A 118 21.76 -8.18 -8.87
C ASN A 118 21.93 -9.54 -8.16
N PRO A 119 20.91 -10.42 -8.14
CA PRO A 119 21.03 -11.71 -7.47
C PRO A 119 22.09 -12.62 -8.11
N THR A 120 22.72 -13.43 -7.28
CA THR A 120 23.67 -14.47 -7.68
C THR A 120 22.93 -15.77 -8.02
N ILE A 121 23.20 -16.35 -9.19
CA ILE A 121 22.63 -17.64 -9.59
C ILE A 121 23.35 -18.76 -8.85
N THR A 122 22.64 -19.45 -7.97
CA THR A 122 23.17 -20.60 -7.26
C THR A 122 22.95 -21.92 -8.03
N PRO A 123 23.76 -22.96 -7.80
CA PRO A 123 23.51 -24.29 -8.36
C PRO A 123 22.11 -24.84 -8.02
N LYS A 124 21.59 -24.55 -6.83
CA LYS A 124 20.23 -24.92 -6.40
C LYS A 124 19.16 -24.27 -7.31
N MET A 125 19.34 -23.00 -7.69
CA MET A 125 18.43 -22.30 -8.62
C MET A 125 18.45 -22.93 -10.01
N ARG A 126 19.61 -23.37 -10.52
CA ARG A 126 19.71 -24.06 -11.82
C ARG A 126 18.99 -25.40 -11.79
N LYS A 127 19.17 -26.16 -10.71
CA LYS A 127 18.46 -27.43 -10.48
C LYS A 127 16.94 -27.21 -10.45
N TYR A 128 16.48 -26.15 -9.78
CA TYR A 128 15.06 -25.78 -9.75
C TYR A 128 14.55 -25.38 -11.13
N ALA A 129 15.32 -24.58 -11.89
CA ALA A 129 14.95 -24.20 -13.25
C ALA A 129 14.79 -25.44 -14.16
N TRP A 130 15.68 -26.43 -14.06
CA TRP A 130 15.50 -27.72 -14.74
C TRP A 130 14.24 -28.46 -14.31
N ALA A 131 13.93 -28.49 -13.00
CA ALA A 131 12.70 -29.11 -12.51
C ALA A 131 11.45 -28.46 -13.12
N MET A 132 11.44 -27.12 -13.27
CA MET A 132 10.35 -26.39 -13.93
C MET A 132 10.23 -26.74 -15.42
N VAL A 133 11.35 -26.89 -16.14
CA VAL A 133 11.34 -27.33 -17.55
C VAL A 133 10.66 -28.69 -17.68
N TYR A 134 11.03 -29.67 -16.86
CA TYR A 134 10.42 -31.01 -16.91
C TYR A 134 8.94 -30.99 -16.55
N LYS A 135 8.57 -30.20 -15.53
CA LYS A 135 7.16 -30.05 -15.12
C LYS A 135 6.30 -29.48 -16.25
N LEU A 136 6.79 -28.45 -16.94
CA LEU A 136 6.05 -27.76 -18.01
C LEU A 136 6.06 -28.51 -19.35
N SER A 137 7.14 -29.23 -19.66
CA SER A 137 7.24 -30.03 -20.88
C SER A 137 6.46 -31.35 -20.82
N GLY A 138 5.83 -31.68 -19.67
CA GLY A 138 5.13 -32.96 -19.49
C GLY A 138 6.04 -34.20 -19.52
N ARG A 139 7.36 -34.00 -19.65
CA ARG A 139 8.33 -35.08 -19.85
C ARG A 139 8.65 -35.69 -18.50
N LYS A 140 7.96 -36.79 -18.14
CA LYS A 140 8.26 -37.57 -16.94
C LYS A 140 9.73 -38.00 -16.98
N ARG A 141 10.50 -37.61 -15.97
CA ARG A 141 11.83 -38.17 -15.73
C ARG A 141 11.61 -39.67 -15.52
N GLY A 142 12.10 -40.49 -16.45
CA GLY A 142 11.86 -41.93 -16.48
C GLY A 142 12.07 -42.54 -15.09
N SER A 143 11.13 -43.39 -14.66
CA SER A 143 11.28 -44.12 -13.42
C SER A 143 12.63 -44.86 -13.46
N THR A 144 13.37 -44.71 -12.37
CA THR A 144 14.62 -45.44 -12.15
C THR A 144 14.26 -46.92 -12.03
N GLY A 145 14.19 -47.63 -13.16
CA GLY A 145 13.80 -49.04 -13.16
C GLY A 145 13.15 -49.52 -14.45
N LYS A 146 13.75 -49.22 -15.61
CA LYS A 146 13.76 -50.10 -16.81
C LYS A 146 14.44 -49.34 -17.95
N ARG A 147 15.53 -49.91 -18.47
CA ARG A 147 16.13 -49.58 -19.77
C ARG A 147 15.13 -49.96 -20.87
N GLY A 148 14.04 -49.20 -20.98
CA GLY A 148 13.07 -49.29 -22.05
C GLY A 148 13.47 -48.33 -23.16
N LYS A 149 13.63 -48.87 -24.37
CA LYS A 149 13.79 -48.18 -25.67
C LYS A 149 13.35 -46.71 -25.62
N ARG A 150 14.28 -45.79 -25.86
CA ARG A 150 13.98 -44.39 -26.18
C ARG A 150 13.34 -44.35 -27.56
N THR A 151 12.07 -44.74 -27.66
CA THR A 151 11.24 -44.39 -28.80
C THR A 151 11.24 -42.88 -28.91
N GLY A 152 11.65 -42.39 -30.08
CA GLY A 152 11.86 -40.98 -30.35
C GLY A 152 10.65 -40.15 -29.93
N GLY A 153 10.76 -39.52 -28.76
CA GLY A 153 9.78 -38.55 -28.30
C GLY A 153 9.86 -37.38 -29.27
N SER A 154 8.76 -37.18 -29.98
CA SER A 154 8.44 -36.08 -30.88
C SER A 154 9.23 -34.80 -30.58
N LYS A 155 9.66 -34.11 -31.64
CA LYS A 155 10.14 -32.72 -31.60
C LYS A 155 9.00 -31.77 -31.20
N GLU A 156 8.21 -32.11 -30.18
CA GLU A 156 7.17 -31.25 -29.64
C GLU A 156 7.83 -29.97 -29.14
N ALA A 157 7.37 -28.86 -29.72
CA ALA A 157 7.91 -27.55 -29.41
C ALA A 157 7.78 -27.31 -27.91
N ILE A 158 8.92 -27.15 -27.24
CA ILE A 158 8.98 -26.83 -25.82
C ILE A 158 8.08 -25.60 -25.58
N PRO A 159 7.13 -25.63 -24.63
CA PRO A 159 6.29 -24.49 -24.31
C PRO A 159 7.14 -23.23 -24.05
N GLU A 160 6.66 -22.05 -24.45
CA GLU A 160 7.47 -20.83 -24.33
C GLU A 160 7.93 -20.54 -22.90
N GLU A 161 7.08 -20.85 -21.91
CA GLU A 161 7.46 -20.73 -20.50
C GLU A 161 8.59 -21.68 -20.12
N ALA A 162 8.58 -22.91 -20.64
CA ALA A 162 9.65 -23.88 -20.41
C ALA A 162 10.97 -23.46 -21.08
N LYS A 163 10.92 -22.81 -22.24
CA LYS A 163 12.12 -22.24 -22.89
C LYS A 163 12.81 -21.19 -21.99
N LYS A 164 12.04 -20.33 -21.31
CA LYS A 164 12.58 -19.31 -20.38
C LYS A 164 13.30 -19.96 -19.19
N TRP A 165 12.72 -21.02 -18.62
CA TRP A 165 13.35 -21.79 -17.54
C TRP A 165 14.63 -22.51 -18.00
N MET A 166 14.60 -23.09 -19.20
CA MET A 166 15.77 -23.75 -19.79
C MET A 166 16.92 -22.77 -20.01
N ALA A 167 16.64 -21.58 -20.53
CA ALA A 167 17.62 -20.52 -20.67
C ALA A 167 18.24 -20.16 -19.30
N LEU A 168 17.41 -19.98 -18.26
CA LEU A 168 17.88 -19.68 -16.90
C LEU A 168 18.83 -20.78 -16.37
N ALA A 169 18.48 -22.05 -16.55
CA ALA A 169 19.26 -23.19 -16.09
C ALA A 169 20.66 -23.25 -16.76
N LEU A 170 20.70 -22.96 -18.06
CA LEU A 170 21.92 -23.04 -18.90
C LEU A 170 22.79 -21.78 -18.87
N THR A 171 22.30 -20.66 -18.31
CA THR A 171 23.06 -19.40 -18.30
C THR A 171 24.46 -19.54 -17.70
N LYS A 172 25.54 -19.17 -18.38
CA LYS A 172 26.89 -19.21 -17.75
C LYS A 172 27.12 -18.07 -16.73
N LYS A 173 26.21 -17.08 -16.69
CA LYS A 173 26.32 -15.91 -15.81
C LYS A 173 26.21 -16.31 -14.34
N THR A 174 27.03 -15.72 -13.49
CA THR A 174 26.98 -15.89 -12.04
C THR A 174 26.09 -14.85 -11.37
N LYS A 175 26.01 -13.63 -11.92
CA LYS A 175 25.11 -12.56 -11.47
C LYS A 175 24.10 -12.19 -12.58
N ILE A 176 22.83 -12.04 -12.22
CA ILE A 176 21.79 -11.52 -13.13
C ILE A 176 21.44 -10.11 -12.70
N LYS A 177 21.50 -9.15 -13.63
CA LYS A 177 20.92 -7.82 -13.42
C LYS A 177 19.45 -7.84 -13.81
N ILE A 178 18.57 -7.75 -12.82
CA ILE A 178 17.12 -7.68 -13.01
C ILE A 178 16.70 -6.23 -12.89
N ARG A 179 16.09 -5.69 -13.94
CA ARG A 179 15.47 -4.35 -13.93
C ARG A 179 13.96 -4.51 -13.98
N ALA A 180 13.26 -4.02 -12.97
CA ALA A 180 11.81 -4.04 -12.90
C ALA A 180 11.27 -2.61 -12.77
N LYS A 181 10.36 -2.21 -13.67
CA LYS A 181 9.65 -0.93 -13.59
C LYS A 181 8.39 -1.09 -12.75
N MET A 182 8.36 -0.48 -11.58
CA MET A 182 7.20 -0.41 -10.70
C MET A 182 6.33 0.79 -11.11
N PRO A 183 5.03 0.59 -11.39
CA PRO A 183 4.13 1.72 -11.62
C PRO A 183 3.87 2.49 -10.32
N LYS A 184 3.64 3.80 -10.45
CA LYS A 184 3.16 4.65 -9.36
C LYS A 184 1.79 4.17 -8.88
N ARG A 185 1.66 3.90 -7.59
CA ARG A 185 0.40 3.55 -6.92
C ARG A 185 0.30 4.38 -5.66
N GLN A 186 -0.03 5.66 -5.85
CA GLN A 186 -0.11 6.63 -4.78
C GLN A 186 -1.20 6.21 -3.79
N PHE A 187 -0.85 6.06 -2.52
CA PHE A 187 -1.78 5.71 -1.46
C PHE A 187 -1.72 6.70 -0.29
N ILE A 188 -0.64 7.48 -0.20
CA ILE A 188 -0.49 8.65 0.69
C ILE A 188 -0.09 9.86 -0.16
N GLY A 189 -0.67 11.01 0.13
CA GLY A 189 -0.36 12.30 -0.47
C GLY A 189 -1.50 13.28 -0.28
N GLU A 190 -1.39 14.46 -0.88
CA GLU A 190 -2.46 15.46 -0.88
C GLU A 190 -3.71 14.94 -1.59
N SER A 191 -4.86 15.13 -0.97
CA SER A 191 -6.17 14.72 -1.50
C SER A 191 -7.19 15.80 -1.22
N ARG A 192 -7.90 16.24 -2.27
CA ARG A 192 -8.97 17.24 -2.14
C ARG A 192 -10.07 16.78 -1.18
N GLU A 193 -10.47 15.52 -1.25
CA GLU A 193 -11.52 14.93 -0.44
C GLU A 193 -11.09 14.78 1.03
N LEU A 194 -9.80 14.49 1.27
CA LEU A 194 -9.26 14.54 2.63
C LEU A 194 -9.33 15.96 3.17
N MET A 195 -8.85 16.95 2.41
CA MET A 195 -8.87 18.35 2.83
C MET A 195 -10.28 18.84 3.14
N GLN A 196 -11.28 18.48 2.33
CA GLN A 196 -12.68 18.81 2.61
C GLN A 196 -13.17 18.21 3.94
N LYS A 197 -12.83 16.94 4.23
CA LYS A 197 -13.21 16.30 5.51
C LYS A 197 -12.52 16.98 6.71
N VAL A 198 -11.25 17.35 6.55
CA VAL A 198 -10.50 18.06 7.59
C VAL A 198 -11.08 19.45 7.81
N SER A 199 -11.29 20.24 6.76
CA SER A 199 -11.90 21.57 6.85
C SER A 199 -13.28 21.53 7.49
N LYS A 200 -14.08 20.49 7.19
CA LYS A 200 -15.37 20.28 7.85
C LYS A 200 -15.20 20.06 9.35
N GLU A 201 -14.33 19.14 9.79
CA GLU A 201 -14.14 18.88 11.22
C GLU A 201 -13.59 20.10 11.98
N VAL A 202 -12.71 20.88 11.33
CA VAL A 202 -12.21 22.15 11.88
C VAL A 202 -13.35 23.16 12.05
N ASN A 203 -14.19 23.34 11.03
CA ASN A 203 -15.32 24.27 11.11
C ASN A 203 -16.34 23.82 12.16
N ASP A 204 -16.67 22.53 12.22
CA ASP A 204 -17.58 21.97 13.21
C ASP A 204 -17.02 22.16 14.64
N SER A 205 -15.70 22.02 14.81
CA SER A 205 -15.01 22.28 16.06
C SER A 205 -15.10 23.76 16.49
N ILE A 206 -14.89 24.69 15.55
CA ILE A 206 -15.04 26.13 15.79
C ILE A 206 -16.48 26.47 16.19
N GLN A 207 -17.49 25.90 15.51
CA GLN A 207 -18.90 26.14 15.86
C GLN A 207 -19.23 25.61 17.26
N ARG A 208 -18.73 24.43 17.65
CA ARG A 208 -18.93 23.90 19.02
C ARG A 208 -18.36 24.84 20.09
N ILE A 209 -17.20 25.44 19.85
CA ILE A 209 -16.63 26.44 20.77
C ILE A 209 -17.53 27.68 20.81
N LYS A 210 -18.00 28.16 19.66
CA LYS A 210 -18.90 29.33 19.55
C LYS A 210 -20.23 29.13 20.28
N ASP A 211 -20.85 27.97 20.12
CA ASP A 211 -22.11 27.62 20.77
C ASP A 211 -21.91 27.46 22.30
N GLY A 212 -20.76 26.92 22.70
CA GLY A 212 -20.34 26.88 24.10
C GLY A 212 -20.16 28.26 24.73
N ILE A 213 -19.76 29.29 23.96
CA ILE A 213 -19.72 30.68 24.44
C ILE A 213 -21.13 31.25 24.58
N SER A 214 -22.01 31.01 23.60
CA SER A 214 -23.36 31.59 23.56
C SER A 214 -24.28 31.09 24.69
N THR A 215 -23.88 30.00 25.35
CA THR A 215 -24.59 29.37 26.46
C THR A 215 -24.04 29.74 27.85
N LEU A 216 -22.93 30.49 27.92
CA LEU A 216 -22.30 31.00 29.14
C LEU A 216 -22.74 32.43 29.45
#